data_AF-A0A7J4F6W9-F1
#
_entry.id   AF-A0A7J4F6W9-F1
#
_cell.length_a   1.000
_cell.length_b   1.000
_cell.length_c   1.000
_cell.angle_alpha   90.00
_cell.angle_beta   90.00
_cell.angle_gamma   90.00
#
_symmetry.space_group_name_H-M   'P 1'
#
loop_
_entity.id
_entity.type
_entity.pdbx_description
1 polymer ?
#
loop_
_entity_poly.entity_id
_entity_poly.type
_entity_poly.pdbx_seq_one_letter_code
_entity_poly.pdbx_strand_id
1 'polypeptide(L)' 'MKAAMIGRMYLLMLVVFAAAMAHQEGQAKLVVDDDGGAWADYDNIQDALDNASVDETIEVYEGVYTE' A
#
# COMPACT_ATOMS: atom_id res chain seq x y z
N MET A 1 37.03 -25.55 1.28
CA MET A 1 36.06 -24.90 2.19
C MET A 1 35.75 -23.45 1.83
N LYS A 2 36.72 -22.61 1.43
CA LYS A 2 36.50 -21.19 1.06
C LYS A 2 35.55 -20.94 -0.13
N ALA A 3 35.65 -21.72 -1.21
CA ALA A 3 34.81 -21.52 -2.41
C ALA A 3 33.32 -21.79 -2.19
N ALA A 4 32.99 -22.80 -1.36
CA ALA A 4 31.60 -23.12 -1.01
C ALA A 4 30.94 -22.04 -0.13
N MET A 5 31.73 -21.32 0.66
CA MET A 5 31.26 -20.19 1.48
C MET A 5 30.91 -18.97 0.60
N ILE A 6 31.76 -18.68 -0.39
CA ILE A 6 31.57 -17.55 -1.29
C ILE A 6 30.32 -17.75 -2.17
N GLY A 7 30.12 -18.97 -2.72
CA GLY A 7 28.93 -19.28 -3.52
C GLY A 7 27.61 -19.17 -2.74
N ARG A 8 27.61 -19.60 -1.47
CA ARG A 8 26.44 -19.46 -0.58
C ARG A 8 26.15 -18.00 -0.23
N MET A 9 27.18 -17.16 -0.14
CA MET A 9 27.02 -15.74 0.13
C MET A 9 26.40 -14.98 -1.05
N TYR A 10 26.82 -15.29 -2.29
CA TYR A 10 26.18 -14.74 -3.49
C TYR A 10 24.74 -15.22 -3.66
N LEU A 11 24.48 -16.49 -3.35
CA LEU A 11 23.12 -17.02 -3.37
C LEU A 11 22.21 -16.32 -2.36
N LEU A 12 22.69 -16.06 -1.14
CA LEU A 12 21.95 -15.29 -0.13
C LEU A 12 21.69 -13.84 -0.57
N MET A 13 22.68 -13.16 -1.15
CA MET A 13 22.47 -11.81 -1.70
C MET A 13 21.43 -11.78 -2.82
N LEU A 14 21.43 -12.78 -3.72
CA LEU A 14 20.44 -12.90 -4.78
C LEU A 14 19.03 -13.08 -4.24
N VAL A 15 18.86 -13.90 -3.20
CA VAL A 15 17.55 -14.12 -2.56
C VAL A 15 17.04 -12.85 -1.86
N VAL A 16 17.91 -12.14 -1.14
CA VAL A 16 17.54 -10.88 -0.48
C VAL A 16 17.16 -9.81 -1.50
N PHE A 17 17.91 -9.70 -2.59
CA PHE A 17 17.64 -8.73 -3.65
C PHE A 17 16.32 -9.03 -4.39
N ALA A 18 16.04 -10.31 -4.67
CA ALA A 18 14.77 -10.73 -5.28
C ALA A 18 13.57 -10.45 -4.36
N ALA A 19 13.71 -10.66 -3.04
CA ALA A 19 12.68 -10.34 -2.07
C ALA A 19 12.39 -8.83 -1.99
N ALA A 20 13.43 -7.99 -2.06
CA ALA A 20 13.27 -6.53 -2.08
C ALA A 20 12.53 -6.03 -3.34
N MET A 21 12.76 -6.67 -4.50
CA MET A 21 12.09 -6.32 -5.76
C MET A 21 10.62 -6.77 -5.82
N ALA A 22 10.22 -7.75 -5.01
CA ALA A 22 8.85 -8.24 -4.96
C ALA A 22 7.91 -7.34 -4.13
N HIS A 23 8.45 -6.43 -3.32
CA HIS A 23 7.66 -5.48 -2.55
C HIS A 23 7.42 -4.21 -3.37
N GLN A 24 6.47 -4.31 -4.30
CA GLN A 24 5.85 -3.14 -4.92
C GLN A 24 4.41 -3.06 -4.41
N GLU A 25 4.24 -2.65 -3.16
CA GLU A 25 2.93 -2.22 -2.67
C GLU A 25 2.64 -0.88 -3.32
N GLY A 26 1.81 -0.88 -4.37
CA GLY A 26 1.17 0.35 -4.82
C GLY A 26 0.45 0.93 -3.62
N GLN A 27 0.70 2.20 -3.28
CA GLN A 27 0.10 2.82 -2.11
C GLN A 27 -1.41 2.55 -2.12
N ALA A 28 -1.90 1.90 -1.07
CA ALA A 28 -3.31 1.61 -0.95
C ALA A 28 -4.08 2.93 -0.91
N LYS A 29 -5.24 2.92 -1.57
CA LYS A 29 -6.04 4.10 -1.84
C LYS A 29 -7.44 3.87 -1.27
N LEU A 30 -7.89 4.80 -0.45
CA LEU A 30 -9.27 4.84 0.04
C LEU A 30 -10.05 5.86 -0.78
N VAL A 31 -11.24 5.50 -1.21
CA VAL A 31 -12.11 6.35 -2.04
C VAL A 31 -13.30 6.82 -1.22
N VAL A 32 -13.53 8.14 -1.24
CA VAL A 32 -14.63 8.80 -0.54
C VAL A 32 -15.54 9.48 -1.55
N ASP A 33 -16.84 9.22 -1.46
CA ASP A 33 -17.87 9.79 -2.34
C ASP A 33 -19.14 10.13 -1.55
N ASP A 34 -19.65 11.37 -1.67
CA ASP A 34 -20.80 11.84 -0.88
C ASP A 34 -22.12 11.19 -1.33
N ASP A 35 -22.21 10.79 -2.59
CA ASP A 35 -23.30 9.98 -3.13
C ASP A 35 -23.18 8.48 -2.73
N GLY A 36 -22.02 8.09 -2.19
CA GLY A 36 -21.65 6.73 -1.86
C GLY A 36 -21.66 5.78 -3.06
N GLY A 37 -21.80 4.48 -2.79
CA GLY A 37 -21.97 3.46 -3.82
C GLY A 37 -21.04 2.28 -3.68
N ALA A 38 -21.20 1.27 -4.53
CA ALA A 38 -20.45 0.02 -4.43
C ALA A 38 -18.95 0.15 -4.79
N TRP A 39 -18.53 1.33 -5.26
CA TRP A 39 -17.16 1.63 -5.66
C TRP A 39 -16.44 2.57 -4.68
N ALA A 40 -17.17 3.23 -3.79
CA ALA A 40 -16.61 4.06 -2.74
C ALA A 40 -16.41 3.20 -1.48
N ASP A 41 -15.33 3.47 -0.75
CA ASP A 41 -15.04 2.81 0.52
C ASP A 41 -15.80 3.49 1.67
N TYR A 42 -15.97 4.81 1.60
CA TYR A 42 -16.64 5.64 2.60
C TYR A 42 -17.52 6.73 1.95
N ASP A 43 -18.51 7.20 2.70
CA ASP A 43 -19.41 8.30 2.31
C ASP A 43 -19.12 9.63 3.03
N ASN A 44 -18.19 9.64 3.99
CA ASN A 44 -17.70 10.82 4.69
C ASN A 44 -16.17 10.77 4.86
N ILE A 45 -15.56 11.94 5.04
CA ILE A 45 -14.10 12.11 5.07
C ILE A 45 -13.54 11.65 6.42
N GLN A 46 -14.26 11.86 7.52
CA GLN A 46 -13.79 11.49 8.85
C GLN A 46 -13.62 9.97 9.02
N ASP A 47 -14.53 9.15 8.49
CA ASP A 47 -14.42 7.69 8.55
C ASP A 47 -13.20 7.21 7.74
N ALA A 48 -12.95 7.80 6.57
CA ALA A 48 -11.75 7.48 5.80
C ALA A 48 -10.46 7.88 6.55
N LEU A 49 -10.47 9.03 7.23
CA LEU A 49 -9.33 9.49 8.04
C LEU A 49 -9.07 8.58 9.25
N ASP A 50 -10.13 8.14 9.93
CA ASP A 50 -10.04 7.29 11.12
C ASP A 50 -9.54 5.87 10.80
N ASN A 51 -9.73 5.41 9.55
CA ASN A 51 -9.35 4.08 9.10
C ASN A 51 -8.08 4.05 8.22
N ALA A 52 -7.61 5.20 7.74
CA ALA A 52 -6.41 5.27 6.92
C ALA A 52 -5.17 4.80 7.69
N SER A 53 -4.38 3.94 7.05
CA SER A 53 -3.05 3.57 7.51
C SER A 53 -2.01 4.61 7.12
N VAL A 54 -0.86 4.57 7.79
CA VAL A 54 0.31 5.35 7.39
C VAL A 54 0.69 4.98 5.95
N ASP A 55 0.97 5.98 5.13
CA ASP A 55 1.33 5.88 3.70
C ASP A 55 0.19 5.56 2.71
N GLU A 56 -1.08 5.56 3.16
CA GLU A 56 -2.25 5.52 2.27
C GLU A 56 -2.61 6.91 1.71
N THR A 57 -3.26 6.92 0.56
CA THR A 57 -3.84 8.13 -0.03
C THR A 57 -5.36 8.06 0.00
N ILE A 58 -5.99 9.09 0.57
CA ILE A 58 -7.45 9.27 0.48
C ILE A 58 -7.75 10.08 -0.78
N GLU A 59 -8.52 9.51 -1.71
CA GLU A 59 -9.12 10.23 -2.83
C GLU A 59 -10.54 10.62 -2.49
N VAL A 60 -10.82 11.92 -2.56
CA VAL A 60 -12.14 12.49 -2.32
C VAL A 60 -12.71 12.94 -3.66
N TYR A 61 -13.88 12.42 -4.02
CA TYR A 61 -14.60 12.83 -5.22
C TYR A 61 -15.25 14.21 -5.03
N GLU A 62 -15.62 14.85 -6.14
CA GLU A 62 -16.24 16.18 -6.10
C GLU A 62 -17.65 16.09 -5.53
N GLY A 63 -17.91 16.77 -4.42
CA GLY A 63 -19.18 16.69 -3.71
C GLY A 63 -19.28 17.62 -2.49
N VAL A 64 -20.39 17.52 -1.77
CA VAL A 64 -20.62 18.24 -0.50
C VAL A 64 -20.78 17.23 0.63
N TYR A 65 -19.74 17.13 1.46
CA TYR A 65 -19.70 16.20 2.58
C TYR A 65 -20.30 16.80 3.85
N THR A 66 -21.09 16.00 4.56
CA THR A 66 -21.58 16.32 5.92
C THR A 66 -20.75 15.53 6.92
N GLU A 67 -20.08 16.25 7.84
CA GLU A 67 -19.16 15.69 8.85
C GLU A 67 -19.64 15.98 10.28
#